data_AF-A0A9D1PVG7-F1
#
_entry.id   AF-A0A9D1PVG7-F1
#
_cell.length_a   1.000
_cell.length_b   1.000
_cell.length_c   1.000
_cell.angle_alpha   90.00
_cell.angle_beta   90.00
_cell.angle_gamma   90.00
#
_symmetry.space_group_name_H-M   'P 1'
#
loop_
_entity.id
_entity.type
_entity.pdbx_description
1 polymer ?
#
loop_
_entity_poly.entity_id
_entity_poly.type
_entity_poly.pdbx_seq_one_letter_code
_entity_poly.pdbx_strand_id
1 'polypeptide(L)'
;MNEMLIGLIIGLCVAFVILCVSVVKTSQIRKAGNKEIERLKKMLTDRMELESEGVGKLKSQVEELKKENENLRVSLKTLSQKPGRREIQRLEVMQTAAERLTMNSPGFAPVWQAALKESEEEFKKTFLGLNPFMRRSVSVKSQDVSLITDEKED
;
A
#
# COMPACT_ATOMS: atom_id res chain seq x y z
N MET A 1 51.51 -62.65 44.61
CA MET A 1 50.76 -61.39 44.85
C MET A 1 51.28 -60.23 43.98
N ASN A 2 52.59 -60.09 43.80
CA ASN A 2 53.19 -59.00 43.01
C ASN A 2 52.78 -59.00 41.52
N GLU A 3 52.61 -60.18 40.91
CA GLU A 3 52.24 -60.28 39.49
C GLU A 3 50.80 -59.81 39.18
N MET A 4 49.85 -60.06 40.09
CA MET A 4 48.47 -59.56 39.95
C MET A 4 48.38 -58.04 40.12
N LEU A 5 49.24 -57.47 40.97
CA LEU A 5 49.29 -56.03 41.22
C LEU A 5 49.86 -55.27 40.01
N ILE A 6 50.85 -55.84 39.33
CA ILE A 6 51.41 -55.28 38.08
C ILE A 6 50.38 -55.29 36.95
N GLY A 7 49.63 -56.39 36.78
CA GLY A 7 48.55 -56.47 35.79
C GLY A 7 47.43 -55.45 36.02
N LEU A 8 47.06 -55.21 37.28
CA LEU A 8 46.05 -54.22 37.65
C LEU A 8 46.50 -52.78 37.34
N ILE A 9 47.78 -52.46 37.59
CA ILE A 9 48.33 -51.13 37.28
C ILE A 9 48.37 -50.88 35.78
N ILE A 10 48.77 -51.88 34.98
CA ILE A 10 48.82 -51.75 33.51
C ILE A 10 47.40 -51.55 32.94
N GLY A 11 46.43 -52.32 33.41
CA GLY A 11 45.03 -52.16 33.00
C GLY A 11 44.47 -50.78 33.35
N LEU A 12 44.79 -50.26 34.55
CA LEU A 12 44.39 -48.92 34.97
C LEU A 12 45.03 -47.83 34.09
N CYS A 13 46.32 -47.95 33.77
CA CYS A 13 47.01 -47.02 32.89
C CYS A 13 46.40 -46.98 31.49
N VAL A 14 46.08 -48.15 30.91
CA VAL A 14 45.45 -48.21 29.58
C VAL A 14 44.05 -47.59 29.60
N ALA A 15 43.24 -47.90 30.62
CA ALA A 15 41.92 -47.30 30.78
C ALA A 15 42.00 -45.77 30.93
N PHE A 16 42.98 -45.27 31.69
CA PHE A 16 43.21 -43.84 31.88
C PHE A 16 43.57 -43.13 30.57
N VAL A 17 44.45 -43.73 29.75
CA VAL A 17 44.82 -43.17 28.44
C VAL A 17 43.61 -43.09 27.51
N ILE A 18 42.78 -44.14 27.46
CA ILE A 18 41.58 -44.17 26.62
C ILE A 18 40.57 -43.09 27.05
N LEU A 19 40.39 -42.89 28.36
CA LEU A 19 39.53 -41.83 28.89
C LEU A 19 40.05 -40.43 28.58
N CYS A 20 41.36 -40.20 28.69
CA CYS A 20 41.96 -38.92 28.32
C CYS A 20 41.72 -38.60 26.84
N VAL A 21 41.94 -39.57 25.94
CA VAL A 21 41.72 -39.39 24.50
C VAL A 21 40.24 -39.16 24.18
N SER A 22 39.32 -39.89 24.82
CA SER A 22 37.88 -39.74 24.57
C SER A 22 37.38 -38.36 25.00
N VAL A 23 37.78 -37.88 26.19
CA VAL A 23 37.41 -36.55 26.70
C VAL A 23 37.93 -35.44 25.79
N VAL A 24 39.17 -35.54 25.31
CA VAL A 24 39.76 -34.54 24.41
C VAL A 24 39.01 -34.49 23.07
N LYS A 25 38.74 -35.65 22.45
CA LYS A 25 38.00 -35.71 21.18
C LYS A 25 36.58 -35.16 21.32
N THR A 26 35.85 -35.55 22.36
CA THR A 26 34.49 -35.04 22.61
C THR A 26 34.49 -33.54 22.90
N SER A 27 35.49 -33.03 23.61
CA SER A 27 35.63 -31.59 23.86
C SER A 27 35.87 -30.80 22.57
N GLN A 28 36.71 -31.30 21.66
CA GLN A 28 36.96 -30.64 20.37
C GLN A 28 35.71 -30.59 19.49
N ILE A 29 34.96 -31.70 19.40
CA ILE A 29 33.71 -31.76 18.61
C ILE A 29 32.67 -30.80 19.18
N ARG A 30 32.51 -30.73 20.51
CA ARG A 30 31.59 -29.79 21.17
C ARG A 30 31.98 -28.34 20.93
N LYS A 31 33.28 -28.01 20.96
CA LYS A 31 33.77 -26.66 20.66
C LYS A 31 33.51 -26.25 19.21
N ALA A 32 33.71 -27.17 18.26
CA ALA A 32 33.42 -26.92 16.86
C ALA A 32 31.91 -26.67 16.64
N GLY A 33 31.04 -27.52 17.20
CA GLY A 33 29.58 -27.34 17.11
C GLY A 33 29.09 -26.05 17.76
N ASN A 34 29.62 -25.68 18.93
CA ASN A 34 29.26 -24.42 19.58
C ASN A 34 29.66 -23.20 18.73
N LYS A 35 30.82 -23.25 18.07
CA LYS A 35 31.28 -22.18 17.17
C LYS A 35 30.40 -22.05 15.94
N GLU A 36 29.92 -23.16 15.38
CA GLU A 36 28.96 -23.13 14.27
C GLU A 36 27.60 -22.56 14.71
N ILE A 37 27.09 -22.95 15.88
CA ILE A 37 25.86 -22.39 16.44
C ILE A 37 25.99 -20.88 16.66
N GLU A 38 27.12 -20.42 17.20
CA GLU A 38 27.39 -19.00 17.41
C GLU A 38 27.44 -18.24 16.08
N ARG A 39 28.11 -18.81 15.06
CA ARG A 39 28.15 -18.23 13.71
C ARG A 39 26.77 -18.14 13.08
N LEU A 40 25.96 -19.19 13.20
CA LEU A 40 24.59 -19.22 12.68
C LEU A 40 23.69 -18.21 13.39
N LYS A 41 23.81 -18.09 14.72
CA LYS A 41 23.09 -17.07 15.49
C LYS A 41 23.47 -15.67 15.04
N LYS A 42 24.76 -15.39 14.86
CA LYS A 42 25.23 -14.10 14.35
C LYS A 42 24.65 -13.79 12.97
N MET A 43 24.74 -14.75 12.04
CA MET A 43 24.15 -14.58 10.70
C MET A 43 22.63 -14.33 10.76
N LEU A 44 21.90 -15.00 11.65
CA LEU A 44 20.47 -14.76 11.82
C LEU A 44 20.20 -13.34 12.34
N THR A 45 20.94 -12.89 13.35
CA THR A 45 20.83 -11.53 13.88
C THR A 45 21.13 -10.49 12.80
N ASP A 46 22.22 -10.66 12.06
CA ASP A 46 22.59 -9.76 10.95
C ASP A 46 21.49 -9.71 9.88
N ARG A 47 20.87 -10.86 9.55
CA ARG A 47 19.77 -10.92 8.58
C ARG A 47 18.50 -10.25 9.10
N MET A 48 18.17 -10.45 10.37
CA MET A 48 17.00 -9.83 10.99
C MET A 48 17.17 -8.31 11.09
N GLU A 49 18.38 -7.83 11.41
CA GLU A 49 18.71 -6.41 11.43
C GLU A 49 18.60 -5.80 10.02
N LEU A 50 19.18 -6.44 9.00
CA LEU A 50 19.04 -6.01 7.61
C LEU A 50 17.58 -6.00 7.13
N GLU A 51 16.80 -7.02 7.47
CA GLU A 51 15.38 -7.08 7.11
C GLU A 51 14.58 -5.98 7.82
N SER A 52 14.85 -5.75 9.10
CA SER A 52 14.23 -4.67 9.88
C SER A 52 14.57 -3.29 9.29
N GLU A 53 15.83 -3.03 8.97
CA GLU A 53 16.25 -1.79 8.31
C GLU A 53 15.61 -1.62 6.92
N GLY A 54 15.57 -2.69 6.13
CA GLY A 54 14.95 -2.70 4.80
C GLY A 54 13.46 -2.41 4.86
N VAL A 55 12.74 -3.08 5.77
CA VAL A 55 11.32 -2.85 6.04
C VAL A 55 11.08 -1.41 6.52
N GLY A 56 11.96 -0.87 7.37
CA GLY A 56 11.90 0.52 7.82
C GLY A 56 11.99 1.51 6.65
N LYS A 57 12.97 1.34 5.76
CA LYS A 57 13.14 2.18 4.56
C LYS A 57 11.96 2.07 3.59
N LEU A 58 11.40 0.87 3.42
CA LEU A 58 10.22 0.69 2.58
C LEU A 58 9.00 1.39 3.17
N LYS A 59 8.78 1.30 4.49
CA LYS A 59 7.70 2.02 5.17
C LYS A 59 7.85 3.53 5.02
N SER A 60 9.04 4.08 5.20
CA SER A 60 9.27 5.53 5.04
C SER A 60 9.01 5.99 3.61
N GLN A 61 9.45 5.23 2.60
CA GLN A 61 9.16 5.54 1.20
C GLN A 61 7.66 5.49 0.89
N VAL A 62 6.92 4.53 1.45
CA VAL A 62 5.47 4.45 1.30
C VAL A 62 4.77 5.66 1.93
N GLU A 63 5.21 6.10 3.10
CA GLU A 63 4.67 7.30 3.75
C GLU A 63 4.96 8.57 2.95
N GLU A 64 6.19 8.71 2.43
CA GLU A 64 6.60 9.82 1.58
C GLU A 64 5.77 9.87 0.28
N LEU A 65 5.66 8.75 -0.43
CA LEU A 65 4.85 8.65 -1.65
C LEU A 65 3.37 8.94 -1.40
N LYS A 66 2.81 8.49 -0.26
CA LYS A 66 1.43 8.83 0.11
C LYS A 66 1.26 10.34 0.31
N LYS A 67 2.23 10.98 0.97
CA LYS A 67 2.23 12.43 1.18
C LYS A 67 2.34 13.19 -0.13
N GLU A 68 3.23 12.78 -1.03
CA GLU A 68 3.35 13.36 -2.36
C GLU A 68 2.07 13.18 -3.18
N ASN A 69 1.45 12.00 -3.13
CA ASN A 69 0.21 11.71 -3.84
C ASN A 69 -0.93 12.64 -3.38
N GLU A 70 -1.09 12.84 -2.06
CA GLU A 70 -2.08 13.79 -1.55
C GLU A 70 -1.74 15.22 -1.95
N ASN A 71 -0.47 15.60 -1.92
CA ASN A 71 -0.04 16.94 -2.32
C ASN A 71 -0.32 17.21 -3.81
N LEU A 72 -0.08 16.22 -4.66
CA LEU A 72 -0.42 16.27 -6.09
C LEU A 72 -1.93 16.31 -6.29
N ARG A 73 -2.71 15.53 -5.54
CA ARG A 73 -4.17 15.54 -5.59
C ARG A 73 -4.74 16.92 -5.24
N VAL A 74 -4.24 17.53 -4.17
CA VAL A 74 -4.59 18.89 -3.75
C VAL A 74 -4.16 19.92 -4.79
N SER A 75 -2.95 19.79 -5.35
CA SER A 75 -2.44 20.67 -6.40
C SER A 75 -3.29 20.59 -7.67
N LEU A 76 -3.66 19.38 -8.09
CA LEU A 76 -4.52 19.15 -9.25
C LEU A 76 -5.92 19.73 -9.04
N LYS A 77 -6.51 19.54 -7.84
CA LYS A 77 -7.79 20.16 -7.48
C LYS A 77 -7.71 21.69 -7.45
N THR A 78 -6.59 22.25 -6.98
CA THR A 78 -6.38 23.70 -6.95
C THR A 78 -6.18 24.25 -8.36
N LEU A 79 -5.48 23.50 -9.23
CA LEU A 79 -5.25 23.88 -10.61
C LEU A 79 -6.55 23.82 -11.43
N SER A 80 -7.40 22.81 -11.20
CA SER A 80 -8.72 22.72 -11.86
C SER A 80 -9.69 23.82 -11.42
N GLN A 81 -9.51 24.39 -10.22
CA GLN A 81 -10.29 25.53 -9.75
C GLN A 81 -9.82 26.88 -10.32
N LYS A 82 -8.60 26.95 -10.88
CA LYS A 82 -8.09 28.16 -11.52
C LYS A 82 -8.16 27.97 -13.04
N PRO A 83 -9.26 28.37 -13.71
CA PRO A 83 -9.28 28.41 -15.17
C PRO A 83 -8.07 29.20 -15.65
N GLY A 84 -7.36 28.67 -16.63
CA GLY A 84 -6.09 29.26 -17.06
C GLY A 84 -6.30 30.70 -17.52
N ARG A 85 -5.28 31.58 -17.39
CA ARG A 85 -5.38 32.97 -17.87
C ARG A 85 -5.80 33.07 -19.34
N ARG A 86 -5.46 32.07 -20.15
CA ARG A 86 -5.89 31.93 -21.55
C ARG A 86 -7.40 31.64 -21.71
N GLU A 87 -7.99 30.84 -20.82
CA GLU A 87 -9.43 30.55 -20.84
C GLU A 87 -10.23 31.77 -20.39
N ILE A 88 -9.76 32.48 -19.37
CA ILE A 88 -10.37 33.74 -18.91
C ILE A 88 -10.34 34.79 -20.03
N GLN A 89 -9.19 34.99 -20.69
CA GLN A 89 -9.09 35.91 -21.84
C GLN A 89 -10.02 35.50 -22.98
N ARG A 90 -10.14 34.20 -23.26
CA ARG A 90 -11.05 33.71 -24.30
C ARG A 90 -12.52 33.97 -23.95
N LEU A 91 -12.90 33.79 -22.68
CA LEU A 91 -14.24 34.12 -22.19
C LEU A 91 -14.55 35.61 -22.31
N GLU A 92 -13.60 36.48 -21.94
CA GLU A 92 -13.74 37.93 -22.06
C GLU A 92 -13.92 38.36 -23.53
N VAL A 93 -13.13 37.77 -24.45
CA VAL A 93 -13.27 38.01 -25.89
C VAL A 93 -14.62 37.52 -26.41
N MET A 94 -15.08 36.34 -25.98
CA MET A 94 -16.40 35.82 -26.36
C MET A 94 -17.54 36.70 -25.84
N GLN A 95 -17.45 37.18 -24.60
CA GLN A 95 -18.44 38.08 -24.02
C GLN A 95 -18.50 39.40 -24.79
N THR A 96 -17.34 40.00 -25.07
CA THR A 96 -17.24 41.23 -25.86
C THR A 96 -17.81 41.05 -27.28
N ALA A 97 -17.58 39.88 -27.90
CA ALA A 97 -18.15 39.56 -29.21
C ALA A 97 -19.69 39.45 -29.15
N ALA A 98 -20.23 38.81 -28.11
CA ALA A 98 -21.68 38.71 -27.90
C ALA A 98 -22.33 40.08 -27.66
N GLU A 99 -21.67 40.97 -26.92
CA GLU A 99 -22.12 42.36 -26.70
C GLU A 99 -22.14 43.17 -28.01
N ARG A 100 -21.16 42.97 -28.90
CA ARG A 100 -21.16 43.60 -30.22
C ARG A 100 -22.26 43.06 -31.13
N LEU A 101 -22.52 41.75 -31.09
CA LEU A 101 -23.60 41.13 -31.87
C LEU A 101 -24.98 41.61 -31.41
N THR A 102 -25.17 41.83 -30.10
CA THR A 102 -26.42 42.38 -29.56
C THR A 102 -26.65 43.84 -29.91
N MET A 103 -25.60 44.65 -30.04
CA MET A 103 -25.74 46.03 -30.54
C MET A 103 -26.02 46.09 -32.05
N ASN A 104 -25.43 45.20 -32.85
CA ASN A 104 -25.49 45.27 -34.31
C ASN A 104 -26.65 44.46 -34.93
N SER A 105 -27.28 43.54 -34.18
CA SER A 105 -28.33 42.66 -34.70
C SER A 105 -29.64 42.78 -33.90
N PRO A 106 -30.69 43.41 -34.46
CA PRO A 106 -31.98 43.51 -33.80
C PRO A 106 -32.62 42.12 -33.62
N GLY A 107 -33.08 41.82 -32.40
CA GLY A 107 -33.68 40.52 -32.05
C GLY A 107 -32.69 39.43 -31.60
N PHE A 108 -31.38 39.66 -31.72
CA PHE A 108 -30.37 38.69 -31.25
C PHE A 108 -30.30 38.59 -29.72
N ALA A 109 -30.42 39.72 -29.01
CA ALA A 109 -30.34 39.76 -27.53
C ALA A 109 -31.31 38.80 -26.81
N PRO A 110 -32.63 38.79 -27.10
CA PRO A 110 -33.55 37.87 -26.44
C PRO A 110 -33.28 36.40 -26.80
N VAL A 111 -32.90 36.10 -28.05
CA VAL A 111 -32.58 34.73 -28.48
C VAL A 111 -31.30 34.22 -27.82
N TRP A 112 -30.28 35.07 -27.70
CA TRP A 112 -29.03 34.76 -27.00
C TRP A 112 -29.26 34.51 -25.51
N GLN A 113 -30.04 35.36 -24.84
CA GLN A 113 -30.38 35.17 -23.42
C GLN A 113 -31.18 33.88 -23.18
N ALA A 114 -32.10 33.53 -24.09
CA ALA A 114 -32.85 32.28 -24.02
C ALA A 114 -31.93 31.06 -24.18
N ALA A 115 -31.05 31.07 -25.18
CA ALA A 115 -30.07 30.00 -25.41
C ALA A 115 -29.05 29.87 -24.26
N LEU A 116 -28.62 31.00 -23.67
CA LEU A 116 -27.76 31.00 -22.49
C LEU A 116 -28.46 30.32 -21.30
N LYS A 117 -29.72 30.68 -21.04
CA LYS A 117 -30.50 30.07 -19.95
C LYS A 117 -30.74 28.58 -20.15
N GLU A 118 -31.06 28.16 -21.38
CA GLU A 118 -31.26 26.74 -21.72
C GLU A 118 -29.97 25.94 -21.54
N SER A 119 -28.83 26.46 -22.01
CA SER A 119 -27.53 25.80 -21.83
C SER A 119 -27.09 25.75 -20.36
N GLU A 120 -27.39 26.76 -19.54
CA GLU A 120 -27.18 26.69 -18.08
C GLU A 120 -28.01 25.59 -17.42
N GLU A 121 -29.25 25.40 -17.84
CA GLU A 121 -30.13 24.35 -17.34
C GLU A 121 -29.64 22.96 -17.77
N GLU A 122 -29.16 22.80 -19.00
CA GLU A 122 -28.56 21.56 -19.50
C GLU A 122 -27.23 21.24 -18.80
N PHE A 123 -26.40 22.26 -18.55
CA PHE A 123 -25.16 22.12 -17.78
C PHE A 123 -25.45 21.68 -16.34
N LYS A 124 -26.43 22.30 -15.65
CA LYS A 124 -26.86 21.86 -14.31
C LYS A 124 -27.34 20.41 -14.30
N LYS A 125 -28.11 19.99 -15.31
CA LYS A 125 -28.55 18.59 -15.46
C LYS A 125 -27.38 17.63 -15.68
N THR A 126 -26.34 18.05 -16.40
CA THR A 126 -25.13 17.25 -16.65
C THR A 126 -24.27 17.10 -15.38
N PHE A 127 -24.09 18.18 -14.60
CA PHE A 127 -23.35 18.13 -13.34
C PHE A 127 -24.06 17.36 -12.24
N LEU A 128 -25.40 17.43 -12.18
CA LEU A 128 -26.24 16.63 -11.27
C LEU A 128 -26.48 15.20 -11.81
N GLY A 129 -26.26 14.98 -13.09
CA GLY A 129 -26.57 13.77 -13.87
C GLY A 129 -25.50 12.67 -13.85
N LEU A 130 -24.53 12.70 -12.93
CA LEU A 130 -23.64 11.55 -12.68
C LEU A 130 -24.25 10.50 -11.72
N ASN A 131 -25.44 10.75 -11.16
CA ASN A 131 -26.14 9.78 -10.32
C ASN A 131 -26.77 8.55 -11.05
N PRO A 132 -27.13 8.56 -12.35
CA PRO A 132 -27.74 7.39 -13.00
C PRO A 132 -26.76 6.23 -13.20
N PHE A 133 -25.45 6.50 -13.31
CA PHE A 133 -24.44 5.46 -13.49
C PHE A 133 -24.05 4.78 -12.17
N MET A 134 -24.02 5.53 -11.06
CA MET A 134 -23.79 4.93 -9.72
C MET A 134 -25.00 4.14 -9.22
N ARG A 135 -26.23 4.49 -9.62
CA ARG A 135 -27.42 3.72 -9.23
C ARG A 135 -27.57 2.40 -10.00
N ARG A 136 -26.98 2.30 -11.19
CA ARG A 136 -27.04 1.07 -12.02
C ARG A 136 -26.08 -0.01 -11.55
N SER A 137 -24.97 0.33 -10.89
CA SER A 137 -23.98 -0.64 -10.39
C SER A 137 -24.24 -1.13 -8.95
N VAL A 138 -25.21 -0.58 -8.23
CA VAL A 138 -25.56 -0.99 -6.85
C VAL A 138 -26.90 -1.74 -6.75
N SER A 139 -27.67 -1.86 -7.84
CA SER A 139 -28.90 -2.67 -7.87
C SER A 139 -28.67 -4.14 -8.27
N VAL A 140 -27.58 -4.75 -7.83
CA VAL A 140 -27.32 -6.19 -7.96
C VAL A 140 -26.86 -6.76 -6.62
N LYS A 141 -27.69 -6.60 -5.57
CA LYS A 141 -27.77 -7.51 -4.40
C LYS A 141 -28.88 -7.05 -3.43
N SER A 142 -30.14 -7.22 -3.79
CA SER A 142 -31.25 -7.14 -2.81
C SER A 142 -32.37 -8.14 -3.11
N GLN A 143 -32.11 -9.15 -3.93
CA GLN A 143 -33.10 -10.19 -4.26
C GLN A 143 -32.96 -11.47 -3.42
N ASP A 144 -32.29 -11.40 -2.26
CA ASP A 144 -32.13 -12.55 -1.35
C ASP A 144 -32.78 -12.34 0.04
N VAL A 145 -33.57 -11.28 0.26
CA VAL A 145 -34.16 -11.00 1.59
C VAL A 145 -35.66 -11.34 1.67
N SER A 146 -36.32 -11.76 0.58
CA SER A 146 -37.74 -12.14 0.62
C SER A 146 -38.00 -13.64 0.81
N LEU A 147 -37.00 -14.47 1.12
CA LEU A 147 -37.18 -15.93 1.29
C LEU A 147 -37.15 -16.41 2.75
N ILE A 148 -37.25 -15.51 3.74
CA ILE A 148 -37.26 -15.89 5.17
C ILE A 148 -38.59 -15.56 5.87
N THR A 149 -39.60 -15.04 5.15
CA THR A 149 -40.91 -14.68 5.78
C THR A 149 -42.10 -15.56 5.43
N ASP A 150 -41.94 -16.60 4.60
CA ASP A 150 -43.06 -17.50 4.23
C ASP A 150 -42.98 -18.90 4.89
N GLU A 151 -42.37 -19.00 6.08
CA GLU A 151 -42.53 -20.16 6.97
C GLU A 151 -43.12 -19.72 8.32
N LYS A 152 -44.41 -19.40 8.33
CA LYS A 152 -45.34 -19.66 9.45
C LYS A 152 -46.74 -19.16 9.14
N GLU A 153 -47.51 -20.00 8.46
CA GLU A 153 -48.95 -20.12 8.68
C GLU A 153 -49.40 -21.49 8.16
N ASP A 154 -49.38 -22.47 9.08
CA ASP A 154 -50.24 -23.64 9.18
C ASP A 154 -50.09 -24.23 10.60
#